data_AF-A0A1B8DLD1-F1
#
_entry.id   AF-A0A1B8DLD1-F1
#
_cell.length_a   1.000
_cell.length_b   1.000
_cell.length_c   1.000
_cell.angle_alpha   90.00
_cell.angle_beta   90.00
_cell.angle_gamma   90.00
#
_symmetry.space_group_name_H-M   'P 1'
#
loop_
_entity.id
_entity.type
_entity.pdbx_description
1 polymer ?
#
loop_
_entity_poly.entity_id
_entity_poly.type
_entity_poly.pdbx_seq_one_letter_code
_entity_poly.pdbx_strand_id
1 'polypeptide(L)'
;MLNVNTVLLGLAVGVAQVNGHFNLNYPTTLGFSDDTEGTSPCGGFDPSLDTTTDFHIGGDVIAVKTTHPKSNWYFRATTDAKAAGGWVNILPEIEQTGLGAYCEQNLTLPDSFAGKKGYIQAVQHAVDGDLFQ
;
A
#
# COMPACT_ATOMS: atom_id res chain seq x y z
N MET A 1 -60.43 19.77 -13.95
CA MET A 1 -59.41 20.85 -14.04
C MET A 1 -58.34 20.56 -13.01
N LEU A 2 -57.08 20.55 -13.48
CA LEU A 2 -55.79 20.23 -12.84
C LEU A 2 -55.59 20.91 -11.45
N ASN A 3 -54.73 20.47 -10.52
CA ASN A 3 -53.55 19.61 -10.59
C ASN A 3 -53.20 19.13 -9.17
N VAL A 4 -52.94 17.83 -8.98
CA VAL A 4 -52.37 17.29 -7.73
C VAL A 4 -50.87 17.58 -7.75
N ASN A 5 -50.43 18.45 -6.86
CA ASN A 5 -49.05 18.90 -6.73
C ASN A 5 -48.24 17.84 -5.98
N THR A 6 -47.79 16.81 -6.68
CA THR A 6 -46.92 15.76 -6.12
C THR A 6 -45.49 16.30 -6.02
N VAL A 7 -45.12 16.84 -4.86
CA VAL A 7 -43.73 17.18 -4.55
C VAL A 7 -43.01 15.88 -4.15
N LEU A 8 -42.27 15.27 -5.08
CA LEU A 8 -41.27 14.26 -4.75
C LEU A 8 -40.05 14.97 -4.12
N LEU A 9 -39.91 14.92 -2.80
CA LEU A 9 -38.60 15.15 -2.16
C LEU A 9 -37.73 13.91 -2.42
N GLY A 10 -36.92 13.96 -3.48
CA GLY A 10 -35.86 12.98 -3.69
C GLY A 10 -34.74 13.19 -2.67
N LEU A 11 -34.55 12.24 -1.75
CA LEU A 11 -33.42 12.22 -0.83
C LEU A 11 -32.17 11.76 -1.59
N ALA A 12 -31.46 12.69 -2.24
CA ALA A 12 -30.15 12.42 -2.81
C ALA A 12 -29.14 12.27 -1.67
N VAL A 13 -28.96 11.05 -1.17
CA VAL A 13 -27.88 10.73 -0.23
C VAL A 13 -26.57 10.75 -1.01
N GLY A 14 -25.83 11.85 -0.92
CA GLY A 14 -24.46 11.91 -1.42
C GLY A 14 -23.58 10.98 -0.58
N VAL A 15 -23.12 9.89 -1.18
CA VAL A 15 -22.11 9.02 -0.56
C VAL A 15 -20.78 9.77 -0.61
N ALA A 16 -20.41 10.42 0.50
CA ALA A 16 -19.05 10.93 0.66
C ALA A 16 -18.09 9.73 0.57
N GLN A 17 -17.25 9.71 -0.45
CA GLN A 17 -16.17 8.73 -0.54
C GLN A 17 -15.12 9.15 0.48
N VAL A 18 -15.01 8.42 1.59
CA VAL A 18 -13.85 8.52 2.48
C VAL A 18 -12.76 7.70 1.83
N ASN A 19 -11.68 8.36 1.39
CA ASN A 19 -10.50 7.69 0.87
C ASN A 19 -9.78 7.03 2.05
N GLY A 20 -9.44 5.76 1.92
CA GLY A 20 -8.61 5.08 2.92
C GLY A 20 -7.13 5.25 2.56
N HIS A 21 -6.28 5.04 3.56
CA HIS A 21 -4.81 5.05 3.44
C HIS A 21 -4.24 3.85 4.18
N PHE A 22 -2.95 3.57 4.00
CA PHE A 22 -2.24 2.64 4.86
C PHE A 22 -0.95 3.24 5.42
N ASN A 23 -0.38 2.54 6.41
CA ASN A 23 0.93 2.85 6.95
C ASN A 23 1.79 1.59 6.91
N LEU A 24 2.98 1.69 6.31
CA LEU A 24 4.05 0.72 6.45
C LEU A 24 4.73 0.91 7.82
N ASN A 25 4.52 -0.03 8.73
CA ASN A 25 5.08 0.01 10.09
C ASN A 25 6.44 -0.71 10.17
N TYR A 26 6.69 -1.68 9.30
CA TYR A 26 7.98 -2.36 9.16
C TYR A 26 8.11 -2.94 7.74
N PRO A 27 9.26 -2.83 7.06
CA PRO A 27 10.53 -2.22 7.51
C PRO A 27 10.46 -0.68 7.59
N THR A 28 11.59 -0.02 7.87
CA THR A 28 11.70 1.45 7.87
C THR A 28 11.19 2.02 6.55
N THR A 29 10.21 2.93 6.65
CA THR A 29 9.61 3.63 5.51
C THR A 29 10.43 4.86 5.09
N LEU A 30 10.30 5.27 3.82
CA LEU A 30 10.74 6.58 3.33
C LEU A 30 9.85 7.72 3.86
N GLY A 31 8.64 7.40 4.30
CA GLY A 31 7.67 8.35 4.83
C GLY A 31 6.24 7.96 4.52
N PHE A 32 5.32 8.87 4.86
CA PHE A 32 3.91 8.76 4.57
C PHE A 32 3.36 10.15 4.25
N SER A 33 2.47 10.23 3.27
CA SER A 33 1.84 11.47 2.81
C SER A 33 0.48 11.14 2.18
N ASP A 34 -0.60 11.56 2.85
CA ASP A 34 -1.98 11.33 2.39
C ASP A 34 -2.22 11.81 0.96
N ASP A 35 -1.54 12.89 0.56
CA ASP A 35 -1.72 13.53 -0.75
C ASP A 35 -1.03 12.78 -1.89
N THR A 36 0.07 12.07 -1.59
CA THR A 36 0.94 11.46 -2.61
C THR A 36 1.01 9.95 -2.52
N GLU A 37 0.36 9.30 -1.55
CA GLU A 37 0.40 7.84 -1.37
C GLU A 37 0.00 7.07 -2.63
N GLY A 38 -0.90 7.60 -3.47
CA GLY A 38 -1.25 7.03 -4.78
C GLY A 38 -0.21 7.23 -5.90
N THR A 39 0.94 7.83 -5.61
CA THR A 39 2.01 8.12 -6.57
C THR A 39 3.08 7.03 -6.54
N SER A 40 3.28 6.36 -7.67
CA SER A 40 4.29 5.31 -7.82
C SER A 40 5.65 5.88 -8.29
N PRO A 41 6.78 5.29 -7.87
CA PRO A 41 6.93 4.37 -6.74
C PRO A 41 6.97 5.13 -5.40
N CYS A 42 6.86 4.40 -4.28
CA CYS A 42 7.18 4.90 -2.94
C CYS A 42 6.28 6.03 -2.41
N GLY A 43 5.04 6.13 -2.86
CA GLY A 43 4.09 7.14 -2.38
C GLY A 43 4.51 8.58 -2.71
N GLY A 44 5.25 8.74 -3.82
CA GLY A 44 5.77 10.02 -4.29
C GLY A 44 7.04 10.51 -3.60
N PHE A 45 7.62 9.74 -2.68
CA PHE A 45 8.90 10.08 -2.05
C PHE A 45 10.08 9.76 -2.97
N ASP A 46 11.10 10.63 -2.94
CA ASP A 46 12.36 10.36 -3.64
C ASP A 46 13.06 9.13 -3.03
N PRO A 47 13.48 8.14 -3.85
CA PRO A 47 14.18 6.95 -3.34
C PRO A 47 15.48 7.32 -2.60
N SER A 48 15.61 6.87 -1.35
CA SER A 48 16.84 7.02 -0.54
C SER A 48 17.19 5.72 0.20
N LEU A 49 18.49 5.42 0.31
CA LEU A 49 19.04 4.27 1.03
C LEU A 49 19.93 4.69 2.21
N ASP A 50 19.76 5.92 2.70
CA ASP A 50 20.54 6.49 3.81
C ASP A 50 20.17 5.85 5.14
N THR A 51 18.87 5.59 5.36
CA THR A 51 18.35 4.89 6.53
C THR A 51 17.66 3.60 6.06
N THR A 52 18.17 2.45 6.52
CA THR A 52 17.69 1.13 6.09
C THR A 52 17.45 0.22 7.28
N THR A 53 16.57 -0.75 7.12
CA THR A 53 16.42 -1.90 8.04
C THR A 53 17.21 -3.08 7.49
N ASP A 54 17.90 -3.82 8.35
CA ASP A 54 18.44 -5.12 7.97
C ASP A 54 17.27 -6.09 7.77
N PHE A 55 17.11 -6.60 6.55
CA PHE A 55 16.03 -7.53 6.19
C PHE A 55 16.62 -8.90 5.85
N HIS A 56 16.21 -9.93 6.59
CA HIS A 56 16.79 -11.27 6.41
C HIS A 56 16.18 -11.99 5.20
N ILE A 57 16.98 -12.20 4.14
CA ILE A 57 16.50 -12.77 2.87
C ILE A 57 15.90 -14.18 2.99
N GLY A 58 16.30 -14.96 3.99
CA GLY A 58 15.79 -16.31 4.25
C GLY A 58 14.48 -16.35 5.06
N GLY A 59 13.90 -15.18 5.38
CA GLY A 59 12.68 -15.08 6.17
C GLY A 59 12.69 -13.85 7.06
N ASP A 60 11.82 -12.89 6.76
CA ASP A 60 11.55 -11.72 7.60
C ASP A 60 10.04 -11.38 7.54
N VAL A 61 9.65 -10.19 7.99
CA VAL A 61 8.25 -9.76 8.06
C VAL A 61 8.02 -8.43 7.34
N ILE A 62 6.79 -8.18 6.91
CA ILE A 62 6.31 -6.85 6.53
C ILE A 62 5.07 -6.56 7.35
N ALA A 63 5.07 -5.43 8.06
CA ALA A 63 3.95 -5.01 8.91
C ALA A 63 3.32 -3.73 8.36
N VAL A 64 2.02 -3.77 8.14
CA VAL A 64 1.22 -2.67 7.60
C VAL A 64 0.00 -2.42 8.48
N LYS A 65 -0.64 -1.26 8.32
CA LYS A 65 -1.94 -0.96 8.92
C LYS A 65 -2.81 -0.24 7.90
N THR A 66 -3.97 -0.80 7.58
CA THR A 66 -4.92 -0.21 6.63
C THR A 66 -6.12 0.43 7.31
N THR A 67 -6.65 1.45 6.65
CA THR A 67 -7.95 2.05 6.96
C THR A 67 -9.03 1.73 5.92
N HIS A 68 -8.73 0.85 4.96
CA HIS A 68 -9.75 0.28 4.08
C HIS A 68 -10.40 -0.94 4.72
N PRO A 69 -11.74 -1.06 4.68
CA PRO A 69 -12.44 -2.22 5.23
C PRO A 69 -12.15 -3.49 4.42
N LYS A 70 -11.66 -3.34 3.19
CA LYS A 70 -11.21 -4.43 2.32
C LYS A 70 -10.14 -3.90 1.37
N SER A 71 -9.02 -4.60 1.28
CA SER A 71 -7.93 -4.30 0.34
C SER A 71 -7.17 -5.56 -0.03
N ASN A 72 -6.37 -5.46 -1.09
CA ASN A 72 -5.41 -6.47 -1.45
C ASN A 72 -3.99 -5.95 -1.30
N TRP A 73 -3.11 -6.78 -0.78
CA TRP A 73 -1.70 -6.48 -0.58
C TRP A 73 -0.85 -7.13 -1.66
N TYR A 74 0.06 -6.33 -2.19
CA TYR A 74 1.10 -6.77 -3.10
C TYR A 74 2.44 -6.26 -2.61
N PHE A 75 3.35 -7.19 -2.28
CA PHE A 75 4.68 -6.87 -1.78
C PHE A 75 5.74 -7.24 -2.81
N ARG A 76 6.64 -6.30 -3.10
CA ARG A 76 7.73 -6.47 -4.06
C ARG A 76 9.04 -5.89 -3.55
N ALA A 77 10.16 -6.34 -4.09
CA ALA A 77 11.48 -5.83 -3.74
C ALA A 77 12.35 -5.56 -4.97
N THR A 78 13.30 -4.64 -4.86
CA THR A 78 14.34 -4.39 -5.87
C THR A 78 15.65 -3.96 -5.23
N THR A 79 16.78 -4.28 -5.85
CA THR A 79 18.09 -3.72 -5.49
C THR A 79 18.52 -2.58 -6.41
N ASP A 80 17.64 -2.08 -7.28
CA ASP A 80 17.90 -0.87 -8.04
C ASP A 80 17.90 0.35 -7.12
N ALA A 81 19.02 1.06 -7.06
CA ALA A 81 19.22 2.19 -6.14
C ALA A 81 18.23 3.34 -6.36
N LYS A 82 17.62 3.42 -7.55
CA LYS A 82 16.62 4.44 -7.90
C LYS A 82 15.17 3.92 -7.89
N ALA A 83 14.94 2.68 -7.45
CA ALA A 83 13.61 2.06 -7.44
C ALA A 83 12.87 2.10 -8.81
N ALA A 84 13.62 2.24 -9.92
CA ALA A 84 13.08 2.47 -11.26
C ALA A 84 12.74 1.17 -12.01
N GLY A 85 13.23 0.02 -11.52
CA GLY A 85 12.95 -1.28 -12.13
C GLY A 85 13.54 -2.45 -11.36
N GLY A 86 13.57 -3.63 -11.99
CA GLY A 86 14.15 -4.84 -11.40
C GLY A 86 13.34 -5.45 -10.25
N TRP A 87 12.05 -5.10 -10.17
CA TRP A 87 11.16 -5.57 -9.11
C TRP A 87 10.90 -7.08 -9.20
N VAL A 88 10.98 -7.74 -8.05
CA VAL A 88 10.56 -9.14 -7.84
C VAL A 88 9.41 -9.17 -6.86
N ASN A 89 8.40 -10.00 -7.15
CA ASN A 89 7.28 -10.21 -6.24
C ASN A 89 7.76 -11.10 -5.09
N ILE A 90 7.52 -10.68 -3.85
CA ILE A 90 7.91 -11.46 -2.67
C ILE A 90 6.93 -12.63 -2.47
N LEU A 91 5.64 -12.40 -2.75
CA LEU A 91 4.57 -13.38 -2.69
C LEU A 91 3.45 -13.03 -3.67
N PRO A 92 2.51 -13.96 -3.94
CA PRO A 92 1.23 -13.63 -4.56
C PRO A 92 0.44 -12.60 -3.74
N GLU A 93 -0.51 -11.95 -4.39
CA GLU A 93 -1.40 -10.97 -3.77
C GLU A 93 -2.26 -11.61 -2.66
N ILE A 94 -2.43 -10.89 -1.55
CA ILE A 94 -3.22 -11.34 -0.39
C ILE A 94 -4.38 -10.39 -0.14
N GLU A 95 -5.60 -10.92 -0.04
CA GLU A 95 -6.76 -10.14 0.38
C GLU A 95 -6.78 -9.97 1.92
N GLN A 96 -6.91 -8.73 2.38
CA GLN A 96 -7.25 -8.40 3.75
C GLN A 96 -8.69 -7.88 3.82
N THR A 97 -9.46 -8.44 4.76
CA THR A 97 -10.76 -7.89 5.16
C THR A 97 -10.68 -7.38 6.60
N GLY A 98 -11.24 -6.20 6.84
CA GLY A 98 -11.21 -5.51 8.13
C GLY A 98 -10.08 -4.48 8.23
N LEU A 99 -10.35 -3.45 9.04
CA LEU A 99 -9.40 -2.39 9.34
C LEU A 99 -8.30 -2.86 10.27
N GLY A 100 -7.15 -2.19 10.22
CA GLY A 100 -6.12 -2.31 11.24
C GLY A 100 -4.85 -3.00 10.76
N ALA A 101 -4.10 -3.51 11.74
CA ALA A 101 -2.75 -4.00 11.54
C ALA A 101 -2.73 -5.42 10.96
N TYR A 102 -1.82 -5.63 10.01
CA TYR A 102 -1.53 -6.91 9.41
C TYR A 102 -0.02 -7.07 9.30
N CYS A 103 0.47 -8.28 9.54
CA CYS A 103 1.89 -8.60 9.51
C CYS A 103 2.07 -9.91 8.78
N GLU A 104 2.64 -9.85 7.58
CA GLU A 104 2.99 -11.03 6.80
C GLU A 104 4.38 -11.53 7.21
N GLN A 105 4.55 -12.84 7.29
CA GLN A 105 5.71 -13.47 7.91
C GLN A 105 6.40 -14.46 6.98
N ASN A 106 7.64 -14.85 7.31
CA ASN A 106 8.44 -15.81 6.55
C ASN A 106 8.64 -15.38 5.09
N LEU A 107 8.77 -14.07 4.88
CA LEU A 107 8.98 -13.47 3.58
C LEU A 107 10.40 -13.73 3.11
N THR A 108 10.54 -14.38 1.96
CA THR A 108 11.84 -14.72 1.38
C THR A 108 12.14 -13.85 0.17
N LEU A 109 13.42 -13.53 0.00
CA LEU A 109 13.93 -12.77 -1.14
C LEU A 109 14.96 -13.61 -1.90
N PRO A 110 15.23 -13.28 -3.18
CA PRO A 110 16.27 -13.98 -3.94
C PRO A 110 17.63 -13.91 -3.25
N ASP A 111 18.40 -15.00 -3.27
CA ASP A 111 19.76 -15.05 -2.71
C ASP A 111 20.69 -13.96 -3.26
N SER A 112 20.44 -13.51 -4.50
CA SER A 112 21.19 -12.45 -5.16
C SER A 112 21.04 -11.07 -4.51
N PHE A 113 20.11 -10.91 -3.56
CA PHE A 113 19.89 -9.68 -2.79
C PHE A 113 20.72 -9.66 -1.50
N ALA A 114 21.30 -10.79 -1.08
CA ALA A 114 22.11 -10.86 0.13
C ALA A 114 23.25 -9.83 0.12
N GLY A 115 23.36 -9.05 1.21
CA GLY A 115 24.40 -8.04 1.38
C GLY A 115 24.23 -6.77 0.53
N LYS A 116 23.09 -6.61 -0.17
CA LYS A 116 22.78 -5.41 -0.94
C LYS A 116 21.74 -4.56 -0.22
N LYS A 117 21.84 -3.25 -0.41
CA LYS A 117 20.74 -2.33 -0.10
C LYS A 117 19.74 -2.34 -1.26
N GLY A 118 18.48 -2.10 -0.93
CA GLY A 118 17.39 -2.08 -1.88
C GLY A 118 16.11 -1.58 -1.22
N TYR A 119 15.01 -1.72 -1.95
CA TYR A 119 13.69 -1.29 -1.52
C TYR A 119 12.78 -2.51 -1.43
N ILE A 120 11.96 -2.52 -0.38
CA ILE A 120 10.72 -3.27 -0.33
C ILE A 120 9.62 -2.24 -0.53
N GLN A 121 8.62 -2.59 -1.32
CA GLN A 121 7.44 -1.76 -1.51
C GLN A 121 6.20 -2.56 -1.14
N ALA A 122 5.39 -1.97 -0.26
CA ALA A 122 4.03 -2.37 -0.03
C ALA A 122 3.13 -1.61 -1.01
N VAL A 123 2.31 -2.36 -1.72
CA VAL A 123 1.25 -1.82 -2.56
C VAL A 123 -0.07 -2.32 -2.01
N GLN A 124 -0.98 -1.38 -1.77
CA GLN A 124 -2.34 -1.70 -1.42
C GLN A 124 -3.25 -1.36 -2.58
N HIS A 125 -4.01 -2.34 -3.08
CA HIS A 125 -5.10 -2.11 -4.00
C HIS A 125 -6.43 -2.08 -3.23
N ALA A 126 -7.19 -0.99 -3.36
CA ALA A 126 -8.50 -0.85 -2.75
C ALA A 126 -9.47 -0.13 -3.69
N VAL A 127 -10.67 0.20 -3.18
CA VAL A 127 -11.75 0.79 -3.98
C VAL A 127 -11.43 2.17 -4.58
N ASP A 128 -10.42 2.85 -4.04
CA ASP A 128 -9.94 4.17 -4.46
C ASP A 128 -8.62 4.10 -5.28
N GLY A 129 -8.12 2.89 -5.57
CA GLY A 129 -6.97 2.66 -6.45
C GLY A 129 -5.79 1.99 -5.75
N ASP A 130 -4.61 2.15 -6.36
CA ASP A 130 -3.35 1.66 -5.81
C ASP A 130 -2.69 2.73 -4.94
N LEU A 131 -2.22 2.31 -3.77
CA LEU A 131 -1.45 3.11 -2.82
C LEU A 131 -0.08 2.46 -2.61
N PHE A 132 0.95 3.29 -2.42
CA PHE A 132 2.34 2.85 -2.41
C PHE A 132 3.08 3.40 -1.20
N GLN A 133 3.85 2.54 -0.53
CA GLN A 133 4.90 2.92 0.41
C GLN A 133 6.12 2.02 0.24
#